data_AF-A0A9W6J7V7-F1
#
_entry.id   AF-A0A9W6J7V7-F1
#
_cell.length_a   1.000
_cell.length_b   1.000
_cell.length_c   1.000
_cell.angle_alpha   90.00
_cell.angle_beta   90.00
_cell.angle_gamma   90.00
#
_symmetry.space_group_name_H-M   'P 1'
#
loop_
_entity.id
_entity.type
_entity.pdbx_description
1 polymer ?
#
loop_
_entity_poly.entity_id
_entity_poly.type
_entity_poly.pdbx_seq_one_letter_code
_entity_poly.pdbx_strand_id
1 'polypeptide(L)'
;MTLHHSAKPPEDLAESRAIRFFFRGDTDILECLVGWDALERLENAELTSRADRMARFEQHRPRIEAAALRKFERTPATDGPVTLGAQDVVSGPAA
;
A
#
# COMPACT_ATOMS: atom_id res chain seq x y z
N MET A 1 -16.49 -8.86 4.63
CA MET A 1 -16.63 -7.47 4.14
C MET A 1 -16.00 -7.40 2.78
N THR A 2 -16.64 -6.72 1.82
CA THR A 2 -16.03 -6.51 0.50
C THR A 2 -15.27 -5.18 0.55
N LEU A 3 -13.99 -5.19 0.16
CA LEU A 3 -13.17 -3.99 0.11
C LEU A 3 -12.97 -3.59 -1.35
N HIS A 4 -13.28 -2.34 -1.65
CA HIS A 4 -13.14 -1.75 -2.98
C HIS A 4 -12.03 -0.72 -2.97
N HIS A 5 -11.43 -0.53 -4.14
CA HIS A 5 -10.53 0.60 -4.37
C HIS A 5 -11.23 1.92 -4.04
N SER A 6 -10.59 2.77 -3.24
CA SER A 6 -11.11 4.10 -2.95
C SER A 6 -10.80 5.07 -4.09
N ALA A 7 -11.75 5.93 -4.43
CA ALA A 7 -11.53 7.03 -5.36
C ALA A 7 -10.66 8.16 -4.76
N LYS A 8 -10.30 8.08 -3.47
CA LYS A 8 -9.35 9.03 -2.86
C LYS A 8 -7.96 8.83 -3.47
N PRO A 9 -7.30 9.91 -3.93
CA PRO A 9 -5.96 9.78 -4.47
C PRO A 9 -4.98 9.32 -3.38
N PRO A 10 -3.95 8.54 -3.74
CA PRO A 10 -2.86 8.24 -2.83
C PRO A 10 -2.05 9.50 -2.51
N GLU A 11 -1.42 9.51 -1.34
CA GLU A 11 -0.65 10.65 -0.84
C GLU A 11 0.75 10.23 -0.41
N ASP A 12 1.78 10.89 -0.95
CA ASP A 12 3.17 10.71 -0.51
C ASP A 12 3.41 11.46 0.82
N LEU A 13 3.62 10.69 1.88
CA LEU A 13 3.94 11.16 3.22
C LEU A 13 5.47 11.13 3.41
N ALA A 14 6.13 12.24 3.05
CA ALA A 14 7.59 12.34 3.09
C ALA A 14 8.19 12.14 4.50
N GLU A 15 7.51 12.66 5.54
CA GLU A 15 7.95 12.56 6.94
C GLU A 15 7.97 11.10 7.43
N SER A 16 6.97 10.31 7.02
CA SER A 16 6.82 8.90 7.38
C SER A 16 7.47 7.94 6.37
N ARG A 17 8.07 8.47 5.29
CA ARG A 17 8.63 7.71 4.17
C ARG A 17 7.68 6.62 3.65
N ALA A 18 6.42 6.98 3.44
CA ALA A 18 5.38 6.05 3.00
C ALA A 18 4.41 6.72 2.03
N ILE A 19 3.71 5.92 1.24
CA ILE A 19 2.54 6.35 0.48
C ILE A 19 1.29 5.86 1.20
N ARG A 20 0.40 6.81 1.48
CA ARG A 20 -0.92 6.55 2.04
C ARG A 20 -1.92 6.30 0.93
N PHE A 21 -2.72 5.26 1.09
CA PHE A 21 -3.83 4.94 0.19
C PHE A 21 -4.99 4.36 1.00
N PHE A 22 -6.14 4.20 0.35
CA PHE A 22 -7.37 3.84 1.03
C PHE A 22 -8.12 2.74 0.29
N PHE A 23 -8.71 1.81 1.05
CA PHE A 23 -9.84 1.02 0.57
C PHE A 23 -11.14 1.60 1.11
N ARG A 24 -12.19 1.44 0.31
CA ARG A 24 -13.56 1.68 0.71
C ARG A 24 -14.25 0.35 0.95
N GLY A 25 -14.54 0.05 2.21
CA GLY A 25 -15.47 -1.01 2.58
C GLY A 25 -16.92 -0.53 2.50
N ASP A 26 -17.83 -1.46 2.78
CA ASP A 26 -19.27 -1.20 2.78
C ASP A 26 -19.67 -0.14 3.83
N THR A 27 -19.01 -0.15 4.99
CA THR A 27 -19.28 0.75 6.13
C THR A 27 -18.11 1.63 6.54
N ASP A 28 -16.88 1.26 6.16
CA ASP A 28 -15.65 1.85 6.69
C ASP A 28 -14.64 2.20 5.59
N ILE A 29 -13.77 3.16 5.87
CA ILE A 29 -12.60 3.44 5.05
C ILE A 29 -11.40 2.82 5.76
N LEU A 30 -10.71 1.92 5.06
CA LEU A 30 -9.47 1.34 5.55
C LEU A 30 -8.31 2.19 5.05
N GLU A 31 -7.58 2.81 5.98
CA GLU A 31 -6.33 3.50 5.68
C GLU A 31 -5.18 2.49 5.60
N CYS A 32 -4.36 2.61 4.57
CA CYS A 32 -3.20 1.77 4.33
C CYS A 32 -1.97 2.63 4.05
N LEU A 33 -0.81 2.15 4.50
CA LEU A 33 0.48 2.77 4.26
C LEU A 33 1.38 1.76 3.58
N VAL A 34 2.09 2.15 2.53
CA VAL A 34 3.18 1.35 1.96
C VAL A 34 4.49 2.12 2.08
N GLY A 35 5.48 1.50 2.70
CA GLY A 35 6.80 2.12 2.88
C GLY A 35 7.53 2.32 1.55
N TRP A 36 8.37 3.34 1.48
CA TRP A 36 9.24 3.56 0.31
C TRP A 36 10.19 2.37 0.10
N ASP A 37 10.69 1.76 1.18
CA ASP A 37 11.52 0.54 1.12
C ASP A 37 10.81 -0.61 0.38
N ALA A 38 9.49 -0.71 0.53
CA ALA A 38 8.68 -1.71 -0.13
C ALA A 38 8.59 -1.45 -1.64
N LEU A 39 8.47 -0.19 -2.04
CA LEU A 39 8.47 0.22 -3.46
C LEU A 39 9.84 0.03 -4.09
N GLU A 40 10.92 0.40 -3.39
CA GLU A 40 12.30 0.20 -3.84
C GLU A 40 12.60 -1.29 -4.07
N ARG A 41 12.10 -2.15 -3.18
CA ARG A 41 12.25 -3.62 -3.30
C ARG A 41 11.46 -4.23 -4.46
N LEU A 42 10.33 -3.65 -4.85
CA LEU A 42 9.55 -4.14 -6.01
C LEU A 42 10.30 -3.95 -7.33
N GLU A 43 11.05 -2.86 -7.45
CA GLU A 43 11.80 -2.50 -8.66
C GLU A 43 13.31 -2.74 -8.54
N ASN A 44 13.79 -3.09 -7.35
CA ASN A 44 15.22 -3.14 -7.01
C ASN A 44 15.96 -1.85 -7.42
N ALA A 45 15.33 -0.69 -7.17
CA ALA A 45 15.80 0.63 -7.56
C ALA A 45 15.44 1.67 -6.49
N GLU A 46 16.29 2.68 -6.33
CA GLU A 46 16.06 3.77 -5.36
C GLU A 46 14.96 4.74 -5.82
N LEU A 47 14.21 5.29 -4.86
CA LEU A 47 13.17 6.28 -5.11
C LEU A 47 13.74 7.70 -5.06
N THR A 48 13.89 8.32 -6.23
CA THR A 48 14.66 9.57 -6.36
C THR A 48 13.84 10.85 -6.18
N SER A 49 12.52 10.78 -6.39
CA SER A 49 11.64 11.96 -6.33
C SER A 49 10.21 11.60 -5.94
N ARG A 50 9.40 12.59 -5.54
CA ARG A 50 7.96 12.38 -5.29
C ARG A 50 7.24 11.82 -6.51
N ALA A 51 7.55 12.33 -7.70
CA ALA A 51 6.92 11.88 -8.94
C ALA A 51 7.23 10.39 -9.21
N ASP A 52 8.49 9.99 -9.02
CA ASP A 52 8.93 8.59 -9.14
C ASP A 52 8.20 7.69 -8.13
N ARG A 53 8.15 8.09 -6.85
CA ARG A 53 7.42 7.36 -5.81
C ARG A 53 5.95 7.11 -6.15
N MET A 54 5.25 8.16 -6.56
CA MET A 54 3.85 8.06 -6.95
C MET A 54 3.68 7.20 -8.21
N ALA A 55 4.57 7.33 -9.19
CA ALA A 55 4.53 6.51 -10.40
C ALA A 55 4.75 5.03 -10.10
N ARG A 56 5.72 4.69 -9.23
CA ARG A 56 5.96 3.29 -8.80
C ARG A 56 4.79 2.72 -8.04
N PHE A 57 4.16 3.51 -7.17
CA PHE A 57 2.94 3.09 -6.49
C PHE A 57 1.84 2.75 -7.50
N GLU A 58 1.53 3.65 -8.44
CA GLU A 58 0.46 3.40 -9.41
C GLU A 58 0.77 2.21 -10.32
N GLN A 59 2.04 2.06 -10.76
CA GLN A 59 2.50 0.92 -11.56
C GLN A 59 2.26 -0.42 -10.84
N HIS A 60 2.48 -0.47 -9.52
CA HIS A 60 2.36 -1.69 -8.70
C HIS A 60 1.10 -1.73 -7.85
N ARG A 61 0.16 -0.82 -8.07
CA ARG A 61 -1.01 -0.65 -7.22
C ARG A 61 -1.81 -1.93 -7.02
N PRO A 62 -2.09 -2.75 -8.05
CA PRO A 62 -2.81 -4.01 -7.85
C PRO A 62 -2.08 -4.96 -6.89
N ARG A 63 -0.75 -5.02 -6.96
CA ARG A 63 0.07 -5.88 -6.11
C ARG A 63 0.12 -5.38 -4.66
N ILE A 64 0.28 -4.07 -4.48
CA ILE A 64 0.29 -3.41 -3.17
C ILE A 64 -1.08 -3.56 -2.51
N GLU A 65 -2.16 -3.33 -3.25
CA GLU A 65 -3.53 -3.47 -2.76
C GLU A 65 -3.81 -4.93 -2.34
N ALA A 66 -3.44 -5.91 -3.15
CA ALA A 66 -3.57 -7.32 -2.79
C ALA A 66 -2.76 -7.68 -1.52
N ALA A 67 -1.59 -7.07 -1.32
CA ALA A 67 -0.80 -7.26 -0.10
C ALA A 67 -1.49 -6.69 1.15
N ALA A 68 -2.09 -5.49 1.05
CA ALA A 68 -2.89 -4.89 2.11
C ALA A 68 -4.07 -5.77 2.50
N LEU A 69 -4.84 -6.28 1.52
CA LEU A 69 -5.97 -7.16 1.77
C LEU A 69 -5.53 -8.43 2.53
N ARG A 70 -4.48 -9.11 2.06
CA ARG A 70 -3.94 -10.31 2.74
C ARG A 70 -3.45 -10.01 4.16
N LYS A 71 -2.87 -8.84 4.40
CA LYS A 71 -2.36 -8.46 5.73
C LYS A 71 -3.50 -8.13 6.67
N PHE A 72 -4.52 -7.44 6.18
CA PHE A 72 -5.74 -7.13 6.90
C PHE A 72 -6.48 -8.42 7.33
N GLU A 73 -6.66 -9.39 6.43
CA GLU A 73 -7.32 -10.66 6.75
C GLU A 73 -6.59 -11.48 7.83
N ARG A 74 -5.27 -11.32 7.94
CA ARG A 74 -4.42 -12.06 8.90
C ARG A 74 -4.22 -11.35 10.23
N THR A 75 -4.56 -10.06 10.32
CA THR A 75 -4.33 -9.25 11.52
C THR A 75 -5.69 -8.90 12.13
N PRO A 76 -5.99 -9.27 13.39
CA PRO A 76 -7.22 -8.84 14.03
C PRO A 76 -7.30 -7.30 14.04
N ALA A 77 -8.52 -6.78 13.85
CA ALA A 77 -8.80 -5.36 13.69
C ALA A 77 -8.03 -4.53 14.72
N THR A 78 -7.01 -3.83 14.23
CA THR A 78 -6.24 -2.87 15.00
C THR A 78 -6.82 -1.49 14.70
N ASP A 79 -6.92 -0.62 15.71
CA ASP A 79 -7.46 0.74 15.60
C ASP A 79 -6.57 1.70 14.76
N GLY A 80 -5.75 1.16 13.85
CA GLY A 80 -4.74 1.90 13.10
C GLY A 80 -4.59 1.44 11.65
N PRO A 81 -3.81 2.18 10.85
CA PRO A 81 -3.66 1.90 9.43
C PRO A 81 -2.89 0.60 9.17
N VAL A 82 -3.28 -0.11 8.11
CA VAL A 82 -2.55 -1.31 7.66
C VAL A 82 -1.25 -0.85 7.02
N THR A 83 -0.13 -1.11 7.68
CA THR A 83 1.20 -0.73 7.19
C THR A 83 1.87 -1.90 6.48
N LEU A 84 2.30 -1.70 5.24
CA LEU A 84 2.97 -2.67 4.39
C LEU A 84 4.48 -2.38 4.32
N GLY A 85 5.27 -3.40 4.68
CA GLY A 85 6.71 -3.40 4.45
C GLY A 85 7.08 -4.18 3.18
N ALA A 86 8.37 -4.18 2.86
CA ALA A 86 8.88 -4.85 1.66
C ALA A 86 8.50 -6.33 1.55
N GLN A 87 8.49 -7.08 2.65
CA GLN A 87 8.13 -8.49 2.60
C GLN A 87 6.65 -8.70 2.25
N ASP A 88 5.76 -7.81 2.69
CA ASP A 88 4.32 -7.93 2.42
C ASP A 88 4.01 -7.82 0.92
N VAL A 89 4.70 -6.91 0.22
CA VAL A 89 4.51 -6.64 -1.20
C VAL A 89 5.31 -7.61 -2.09
N VAL A 90 6.48 -8.08 -1.66
CA VAL A 90 7.31 -9.00 -2.44
C VAL A 90 6.83 -10.44 -2.32
N SER A 91 6.34 -10.89 -1.14
CA SER A 91 5.95 -12.29 -0.91
C SER A 91 4.57 -12.69 -1.46
N GLY A 92 3.89 -11.83 -2.23
CA GLY A 92 2.64 -12.18 -2.90
C GLY A 92 2.87 -13.03 -4.16
N PRO A 93 1.99 -13.99 -4.48
CA PRO A 93 2.04 -14.66 -5.77
C PRO A 93 1.86 -13.63 -6.87
N ALA A 94 2.72 -13.69 -7.89
CA ALA A 94 2.45 -13.06 -9.18
C ALA A 94 1.32 -13.88 -9.81
N ALA A 95 0.08 -13.43 -9.65
CA ALA A 95 -1.07 -13.96 -10.35
C ALA A 95 -1.49 -12.97 -11.42
#